data_AF-A0A096ZW72-F1
#
_entry.id   AF-A0A096ZW72-F1
#
_cell.length_a   1.000
_cell.length_b   1.000
_cell.length_c   1.000
_cell.angle_alpha   90.00
_cell.angle_beta   90.00
_cell.angle_gamma   90.00
#
_symmetry.space_group_name_H-M   'P 1'
#
loop_
_entity.id
_entity.type
_entity.pdbx_description
1 polymer ?
#
loop_
_entity_poly.entity_id
_entity_poly.type
_entity_poly.pdbx_seq_one_letter_code
_entity_poly.pdbx_strand_id
1 'polypeptide(L)' 'LTDIQFISSYIYNKIEYLRFDSNLGKFVGYTEFGVKTAERWNRDPSYIASMRAQKETYCQHNIGVE' A
#
# COMPACT_ATOMS: atom_id res chain seq x y z
N LEU A 1 3.44 -19.19 8.13
CA LEU A 1 2.65 -18.01 7.70
C LEU A 1 3.50 -16.74 7.72
N THR A 2 4.74 -16.80 7.21
CA THR A 2 5.70 -15.68 7.27
C THR A 2 5.59 -14.73 6.06
N ASP A 3 4.97 -15.16 4.96
CA ASP A 3 4.83 -14.39 3.72
C ASP A 3 3.41 -13.80 3.54
N ILE A 4 2.92 -13.05 4.53
CA ILE A 4 1.72 -12.24 4.35
C ILE A 4 2.12 -10.86 3.83
N GLN A 5 1.50 -10.44 2.73
CA GLN A 5 1.75 -9.17 2.09
C GLN A 5 0.44 -8.38 1.97
N PHE A 6 0.46 -7.12 2.40
CA PHE A 6 -0.62 -6.18 2.16
C PHE A 6 -0.29 -5.32 0.94
N ILE A 7 -1.21 -5.31 -0.03
CA ILE A 7 -1.11 -4.50 -1.25
C ILE A 7 -2.36 -3.62 -1.34
N SER A 8 -2.16 -2.32 -1.54
CA SER A 8 -3.25 -1.37 -1.85
C SER A 8 -2.99 -0.77 -3.22
N SER A 9 -3.81 -1.15 -4.21
CA SER A 9 -3.68 -0.72 -5.61
C SER A 9 -4.76 0.31 -5.96
N TYR A 10 -4.36 1.44 -6.53
CA TYR A 10 -5.26 2.51 -6.95
C TYR A 10 -5.36 2.52 -8.47
N ILE A 11 -6.56 2.25 -8.96
CA ILE A 11 -6.83 1.98 -10.38
C ILE A 11 -7.88 2.98 -10.88
N TYR A 12 -7.58 3.66 -11.98
CA TYR A 12 -8.52 4.54 -12.68
C TYR A 12 -8.53 4.19 -14.16
N ASN A 13 -9.72 4.04 -14.77
CA ASN A 13 -9.87 3.63 -16.17
C ASN A 13 -9.03 2.39 -16.55
N LYS A 14 -9.01 1.37 -15.68
CA LYS A 14 -8.22 0.13 -15.83
C LYS A 14 -6.70 0.34 -15.85
N ILE A 15 -6.22 1.55 -15.57
CA ILE A 15 -4.81 1.87 -15.41
C ILE A 15 -4.52 1.98 -13.92
N GLU A 16 -3.66 1.11 -13.43
CA GLU A 16 -3.09 1.28 -12.09
C GLU A 16 -2.14 2.46 -12.11
N TYR A 17 -2.42 3.47 -11.29
CA TYR A 17 -1.58 4.66 -11.24
C TYR A 17 -0.70 4.69 -9.99
N LEU A 18 -1.09 4.03 -8.90
CA LEU A 18 -0.38 4.07 -7.62
C LEU A 18 -0.57 2.75 -6.86
N ARG A 19 0.47 2.26 -6.19
CA ARG A 19 0.39 1.09 -5.30
C ARG A 19 1.16 1.31 -4.02
N PHE A 20 0.61 0.86 -2.89
CA PHE A 20 1.39 0.58 -1.69
C PHE A 20 1.66 -0.91 -1.58
N ASP A 21 2.89 -1.26 -1.23
CA ASP A 21 3.32 -2.62 -0.96
C ASP A 21 3.93 -2.68 0.44
N SER A 22 3.40 -3.50 1.34
CA SER A 22 3.91 -3.62 2.71
C SER A 22 5.36 -4.13 2.78
N ASN A 23 5.81 -4.92 1.81
CA ASN A 23 7.19 -5.42 1.76
C ASN A 23 8.15 -4.31 1.36
N LEU A 24 7.72 -3.41 0.48
CA LEU A 24 8.50 -2.23 0.10
C LEU A 24 8.36 -1.09 1.13
N GLY A 25 7.23 -1.05 1.83
CA GLY A 25 6.91 -0.09 2.88
C GLY A 25 6.70 1.35 2.38
N LYS A 26 6.34 1.54 1.10
CA LYS A 26 6.09 2.85 0.49
C LYS A 26 5.17 2.74 -0.74
N PHE A 27 4.67 3.89 -1.19
CA PHE A 27 3.93 3.99 -2.45
C PHE A 27 4.87 4.06 -3.66
N VAL A 28 4.45 3.42 -4.76
CA VAL A 28 5.08 3.47 -6.08
C VAL A 28 4.05 3.97 -7.09
N GLY A 29 4.41 4.98 -7.88
CA GLY A 29 3.59 5.50 -8.96
C GLY A 29 3.94 4.84 -10.29
N TYR A 30 2.93 4.49 -11.10
CA TYR A 30 3.09 3.86 -12.43
C TYR A 30 2.72 4.77 -13.60
N THR A 31 2.14 5.94 -13.30
CA THR A 31 1.90 7.02 -14.26
C THR A 31 2.53 8.31 -13.72
N GLU A 32 2.66 9.35 -14.55
CA GLU A 32 3.18 10.65 -14.08
C GLU A 32 2.37 11.21 -12.90
N PHE A 33 1.04 11.11 -12.97
CA PHE A 33 0.15 11.48 -11.87
C PHE A 33 0.40 10.63 -10.62
N GLY A 34 0.58 9.32 -10.82
CA GLY A 34 0.95 8.37 -9.78
C GLY A 34 2.26 8.72 -9.09
N VAL A 35 3.30 9.07 -9.84
CA VAL A 35 4.62 9.42 -9.29
C VAL A 35 4.54 10.65 -8.40
N LYS A 36 3.87 11.72 -8.86
CA LYS A 36 3.65 12.94 -8.05
C LYS A 36 2.86 12.65 -6.77
N THR A 37 1.88 11.75 -6.86
CA THR A 37 1.09 11.31 -5.71
C THR A 37 1.93 10.50 -4.73
N ALA A 38 2.74 9.55 -5.23
CA ALA A 38 3.64 8.74 -4.42
C ALA A 38 4.66 9.61 -3.67
N GLU A 39 5.28 10.57 -4.34
CA GLU A 39 6.21 11.51 -3.70
C GLU A 39 5.56 12.29 -2.56
N ARG A 40 4.34 12.79 -2.77
CA ARG A 40 3.59 13.51 -1.74
C ARG A 40 3.26 12.61 -0.55
N TRP A 41 2.72 11.41 -0.80
CA TRP A 41 2.27 10.51 0.26
C TRP A 41 3.44 9.88 1.04
N ASN A 42 4.53 9.55 0.36
CA ASN A 42 5.74 9.03 1.00
C ASN A 42 6.46 10.06 1.88
N ARG A 43 6.17 11.37 1.72
CA ARG A 43 6.70 12.43 2.58
C ARG A 43 5.95 12.55 3.92
N ASP A 44 4.81 11.89 4.09
CA ASP A 44 4.07 11.86 5.36
C ASP A 44 4.40 10.56 6.12
N PRO A 45 5.25 10.62 7.17
CA PRO A 45 5.64 9.43 7.91
C PRO A 45 4.48 8.79 8.66
N SER A 46 3.50 9.59 9.11
CA SER A 46 2.34 9.09 9.86
C SER A 46 1.45 8.24 8.97
N TYR A 47 1.23 8.69 7.73
CA TYR A 47 0.45 7.95 6.75
C TYR A 47 1.15 6.65 6.35
N ILE A 48 2.47 6.67 6.09
CA ILE A 48 3.23 5.47 5.76
C ILE A 48 3.24 4.46 6.91
N ALA A 49 3.37 4.92 8.16
CA ALA A 49 3.29 4.05 9.32
C ALA A 49 1.92 3.35 9.41
N SER A 50 0.83 4.09 9.21
CA SER A 50 -0.53 3.54 9.16
C SER A 50 -0.70 2.51 8.04
N MET A 51 -0.13 2.75 6.87
CA MET A 51 -0.19 1.82 5.73
C MET A 51 0.62 0.54 5.98
N ARG A 52 1.77 0.62 6.66
CA ARG A 52 2.58 -0.56 7.03
C ARG A 52 1.82 -1.45 8.02
N ALA A 53 1.14 -0.85 8.99
CA ALA A 53 0.37 -1.57 10.01
C ALA A 53 -0.80 -2.37 9.42
N GLN A 54 -1.26 -2.06 8.20
CA GLN A 54 -2.38 -2.78 7.56
C GLN A 54 -2.12 -4.27 7.36
N LYS A 55 -0.85 -4.67 7.24
CA LYS A 55 -0.48 -6.08 7.19
C LYS A 55 -0.94 -6.83 8.43
N GLU A 56 -0.66 -6.30 9.62
CA GLU A 56 -1.12 -6.91 10.87
C GLU A 56 -2.61 -6.69 11.10
N THR A 57 -3.08 -5.44 10.93
CA THR A 57 -4.45 -5.06 11.34
C THR A 57 -5.53 -5.64 10.44
N TYR A 58 -5.26 -5.82 9.15
CA TYR A 58 -6.23 -6.32 8.19
C TYR A 58 -5.91 -7.74 7.76
N CYS A 59 -4.72 -8.00 7.23
CA CYS A 59 -4.42 -9.32 6.67
C CYS A 59 -4.28 -10.37 7.78
N GLN A 60 -3.36 -10.20 8.74
CA GLN A 60 -3.14 -11.19 9.78
C GLN A 60 -4.37 -11.40 10.66
N HIS A 61 -5.05 -10.32 11.03
CA HIS A 61 -6.26 -10.39 11.84
C HIS A 61 -7.35 -11.28 11.23
N ASN A 62 -7.50 -11.29 9.90
CA ASN A 62 -8.55 -12.03 9.21
C ASN A 62 -8.12 -13.42 8.74
N ILE A 63 -6.86 -13.82 8.91
CA ILE A 63 -6.43 -15.18 8.56
C ILE A 63 -6.95 -16.15 9.63
N GLY A 64 -7.87 -17.03 9.24
CA GLY A 64 -8.46 -18.02 10.13
C GLY A 64 -9.70 -17.54 10.89
N VAL A 65 -10.24 -16.37 10.53
CA VAL A 65 -11.60 -15.99 10.90
C VAL A 65 -12.53 -16.71 9.92
N GLU A 66 -13.15 -17.81 10.38
CA GLU A 66 -14.24 -18.53 9.69
C GLU A 66 -15.62 -18.04 10.13
#